data_AF-A0A134BRK8-F1
#
_entry.id   AF-A0A134BRK8-F1
#
_cell.length_a   1.000
_cell.length_b   1.000
_cell.length_c   1.000
_cell.angle_alpha   90.00
_cell.angle_beta   90.00
_cell.angle_gamma   90.00
#
_symmetry.space_group_name_H-M   'P 1'
#
loop_
_entity.id
_entity.type
_entity.pdbx_description
1 polymer ?
#
loop_
_entity_poly.entity_id
_entity_poly.type
_entity_poly.pdbx_seq_one_letter_code
_entity_poly.pdbx_strand_id
1 'polypeptide(L)'
;MKKKFICTVCGLVVEGTEAPEQCPVCHAPASKFKAVADIKLEGTKTEKNLQTAFAGESQAHTKYLYYASKAKKEGYEQIAALFEETARNEREHAKLWFKFLHGGDIPTTTVNLTDAATGENYEWTDMYVTMAKEAMEEGFPEIAAKFKKVAAIEKHHEERYRKLLKNIEDKVVFSRDGDSIWQCRNCGHIVIGKEAPAVCPCCDHPQSFFQIEALNY
;
A
#
# COMPACT_ATOMS: atom_id res chain seq x y z
N MET A 1 -6.12 6.32 -32.95
CA MET A 1 -5.88 6.32 -31.49
C MET A 1 -7.08 5.73 -30.79
N LYS A 2 -6.88 4.85 -29.81
CA LYS A 2 -7.98 4.35 -28.96
C LYS A 2 -8.49 5.49 -28.07
N LYS A 3 -9.80 5.57 -27.88
CA LYS A 3 -10.51 6.52 -27.02
C LYS A 3 -11.30 5.72 -25.99
N LYS A 4 -11.58 6.34 -24.84
CA LYS A 4 -12.50 5.80 -23.85
C LYS A 4 -13.90 6.36 -24.10
N PHE A 5 -14.92 5.51 -23.97
CA PHE A 5 -16.32 5.90 -24.05
C PHE A 5 -17.05 5.42 -22.81
N ILE A 6 -17.85 6.30 -22.20
CA ILE A 6 -18.67 5.96 -21.04
C ILE A 6 -20.14 5.88 -21.44
N CYS A 7 -20.81 4.79 -21.07
CA CYS A 7 -22.25 4.67 -21.18
C CYS A 7 -22.91 5.57 -20.12
N THR A 8 -23.65 6.58 -20.54
CA THR A 8 -24.32 7.54 -19.64
C THR A 8 -25.52 6.96 -18.89
N VAL A 9 -25.89 5.70 -19.17
CA VAL A 9 -26.99 4.99 -18.48
C VAL A 9 -26.47 4.14 -17.31
N CYS A 10 -25.39 3.37 -17.52
CA CYS A 10 -24.89 2.42 -16.51
C CYS A 10 -23.45 2.67 -16.04
N GLY A 11 -22.72 3.62 -16.63
CA GLY A 11 -21.35 3.96 -16.25
C GLY A 11 -20.26 3.06 -16.83
N LEU A 12 -20.59 2.05 -17.65
CA LEU A 12 -19.58 1.21 -18.30
C LEU A 12 -18.62 2.07 -19.13
N VAL A 13 -17.33 1.93 -18.87
CA VAL A 13 -16.25 2.52 -19.68
C VAL A 13 -15.66 1.45 -20.58
N VAL A 14 -15.62 1.73 -21.88
CA VAL A 14 -15.01 0.86 -22.90
C VAL A 14 -13.92 1.62 -23.64
N GLU A 15 -12.91 0.90 -24.11
CA GLU A 15 -11.81 1.46 -24.92
C GLU A 15 -11.88 0.94 -26.35
N GLY A 16 -11.84 1.83 -27.33
CA GLY A 16 -11.96 1.49 -28.75
C GLY A 16 -11.69 2.68 -29.66
N THR A 17 -11.69 2.46 -30.97
CA THR A 17 -11.63 3.57 -31.95
C THR A 17 -12.95 4.34 -32.02
N GLU A 18 -14.06 3.65 -31.75
CA GLU A 18 -15.44 4.16 -31.80
C GLU A 18 -16.26 3.61 -30.61
N ALA A 19 -17.39 4.24 -30.30
CA ALA A 19 -18.30 3.76 -29.28
C ALA A 19 -19.03 2.48 -29.77
N PRO A 20 -19.32 1.51 -28.89
CA PRO A 20 -20.14 0.35 -29.28
C PRO A 20 -21.52 0.76 -29.78
N GLU A 21 -22.06 0.02 -30.75
CA GLU A 21 -23.43 0.22 -31.25
C GLU A 21 -24.48 0.09 -30.13
N GLN A 22 -24.20 -0.78 -29.16
CA GLN A 22 -25.02 -1.04 -28.00
C GLN A 22 -24.16 -1.32 -26.76
N CYS A 23 -24.60 -0.84 -25.60
CA CYS A 23 -23.93 -1.13 -24.34
C CYS A 23 -24.10 -2.62 -23.97
N PRO A 24 -23.01 -3.37 -23.72
CA PRO A 24 -23.09 -4.79 -23.39
C PRO A 24 -23.66 -5.08 -21.99
N VAL A 25 -23.83 -4.04 -21.16
CA VAL A 25 -24.36 -4.18 -19.79
C VAL A 25 -25.84 -3.83 -19.72
N CYS A 26 -26.23 -2.66 -20.26
CA CYS A 26 -27.61 -2.15 -20.12
C CYS A 26 -28.37 -2.08 -21.44
N HIS A 27 -27.77 -2.51 -22.54
CA HIS A 27 -28.37 -2.51 -23.88
C HIS A 27 -28.77 -1.12 -24.41
N ALA A 28 -28.32 -0.04 -23.78
CA ALA A 28 -28.53 1.31 -24.28
C ALA A 28 -27.83 1.53 -25.64
N PRO A 29 -28.43 2.32 -26.56
CA PRO A 29 -27.87 2.53 -27.90
C PRO A 29 -26.60 3.40 -27.86
N ALA A 30 -25.82 3.38 -28.95
CA ALA A 30 -24.60 4.17 -29.14
C ALA A 30 -24.73 5.66 -28.79
N SER A 31 -25.92 6.26 -29.01
CA SER A 31 -26.21 7.66 -28.67
C SER A 31 -26.12 7.97 -27.17
N LYS A 32 -26.08 6.93 -26.32
CA LYS A 32 -25.88 7.04 -24.88
C LYS A 32 -24.41 6.92 -24.46
N PHE A 33 -23.48 6.69 -25.38
CA PHE A 33 -22.05 6.78 -25.10
C PHE A 33 -21.54 8.21 -25.28
N LYS A 34 -20.67 8.64 -24.36
CA LYS A 34 -19.90 9.88 -24.49
C LYS A 34 -18.42 9.54 -24.53
N ALA A 35 -17.68 10.19 -25.43
CA ALA A 35 -16.22 10.13 -25.39
C ALA A 35 -15.74 10.74 -24.06
N VAL A 36 -14.89 10.01 -23.37
CA VAL A 36 -14.23 10.47 -22.15
C VAL A 36 -13.04 11.30 -22.58
N ALA A 37 -13.02 12.57 -22.21
CA ALA A 37 -11.87 13.42 -22.41
C ALA A 37 -10.70 12.89 -21.56
N ASP A 38 -9.51 12.87 -22.16
CA ASP A 38 -8.28 12.48 -21.46
C ASP A 38 -7.77 13.69 -20.65
N ILE A 39 -8.42 13.93 -19.51
CA ILE A 39 -8.10 15.02 -18.59
C ILE A 39 -7.15 14.49 -17.53
N LYS A 40 -6.00 15.15 -17.39
CA LYS A 40 -5.06 14.85 -16.30
C LYS A 40 -5.72 15.09 -14.95
N LEU A 41 -5.57 14.14 -14.04
CA LEU A 41 -6.11 14.24 -12.68
C LEU A 41 -5.39 15.34 -11.88
N GLU A 42 -4.09 15.50 -12.08
CA GLU A 42 -3.21 16.45 -11.39
C GLU A 42 -3.75 17.88 -11.40
N GLY A 43 -3.81 18.50 -10.23
CA GLY A 43 -4.26 19.88 -10.01
C GLY A 43 -5.79 20.05 -9.97
N THR A 44 -6.57 18.99 -10.21
CA THR A 44 -8.04 19.08 -10.22
C THR A 44 -8.65 19.01 -8.82
N LYS A 45 -9.92 19.43 -8.69
CA LYS A 45 -10.70 19.17 -7.46
C LYS A 45 -10.92 17.67 -7.24
N THR A 46 -11.04 16.88 -8.30
CA THR A 46 -11.24 15.43 -8.21
C THR A 46 -10.02 14.73 -7.61
N GLU A 47 -8.80 15.17 -7.94
CA GLU A 47 -7.59 14.67 -7.27
C GLU A 47 -7.64 14.89 -5.75
N LYS A 48 -7.96 16.11 -5.32
CA LYS A 48 -8.10 16.44 -3.89
C LYS A 48 -9.20 15.63 -3.21
N ASN A 49 -10.32 15.39 -3.91
CA ASN A 49 -11.39 14.54 -3.41
C ASN A 49 -10.91 13.09 -3.24
N LEU A 50 -10.14 12.55 -4.19
CA LEU A 50 -9.57 11.20 -4.10
C LEU A 50 -8.54 11.09 -2.97
N GLN A 51 -7.68 12.10 -2.78
CA GLN A 51 -6.74 12.16 -1.65
C GLN A 51 -7.49 12.19 -0.30
N THR A 52 -8.57 12.98 -0.22
CA THR A 52 -9.42 13.07 0.96
C THR A 52 -10.12 11.74 1.25
N ALA A 53 -10.67 11.09 0.22
CA ALA A 53 -11.28 9.78 0.35
C ALA A 53 -10.26 8.73 0.78
N PHE A 54 -9.08 8.67 0.15
CA PHE A 54 -8.00 7.76 0.54
C PHE A 54 -7.57 7.95 2.01
N ALA A 55 -7.40 9.19 2.46
CA ALA A 55 -7.07 9.49 3.86
C ALA A 55 -8.21 9.07 4.82
N GLY A 56 -9.46 9.30 4.44
CA GLY A 56 -10.64 8.92 5.22
C GLY A 56 -10.77 7.40 5.38
N GLU A 57 -10.66 6.66 4.28
CA GLU A 57 -10.75 5.19 4.28
C GLU A 57 -9.58 4.55 5.04
N SER A 58 -8.37 5.11 4.93
CA SER A 58 -7.19 4.63 5.67
C SER A 58 -7.35 4.80 7.19
N GLN A 59 -7.91 5.94 7.61
CA GLN A 59 -8.27 6.18 9.02
C GLN A 59 -9.40 5.25 9.48
N ALA A 60 -10.42 5.03 8.65
CA ALA A 60 -11.54 4.14 8.97
C ALA A 60 -11.06 2.69 9.17
N HIS A 61 -10.27 2.16 8.23
CA HIS A 61 -9.63 0.85 8.33
C HIS A 61 -8.95 0.64 9.70
N THR A 62 -8.06 1.58 10.06
CA THR A 62 -7.25 1.49 11.28
C THR A 62 -8.12 1.59 12.54
N LYS A 63 -9.06 2.55 12.60
CA LYS A 63 -9.98 2.71 13.73
C LYS A 63 -10.85 1.47 13.96
N TYR A 64 -11.36 0.88 12.89
CA TYR A 64 -12.26 -0.28 12.99
C TYR A 64 -11.54 -1.51 13.54
N LEU A 65 -10.25 -1.71 13.24
CA LEU A 65 -9.44 -2.73 13.91
C LEU A 65 -9.29 -2.49 15.41
N TYR A 66 -9.14 -1.22 15.84
CA TYR A 66 -9.11 -0.89 17.27
C TYR A 66 -10.45 -1.14 17.95
N TYR A 67 -11.56 -0.81 17.27
CA TYR A 67 -12.91 -1.07 17.76
C TYR A 67 -13.19 -2.56 17.88
N ALA A 68 -12.75 -3.37 16.90
CA ALA A 68 -12.81 -4.82 16.98
C ALA A 68 -12.05 -5.35 18.19
N SER A 69 -10.82 -4.89 18.43
CA SER A 69 -10.04 -5.29 19.61
C SER A 69 -10.76 -4.96 20.92
N LYS A 70 -11.39 -3.79 21.00
CA LYS A 70 -12.18 -3.38 22.17
C LYS A 70 -13.43 -4.25 22.34
N ALA A 71 -14.18 -4.50 21.27
CA ALA A 71 -15.37 -5.35 21.28
C ALA A 71 -15.05 -6.79 21.75
N LYS A 72 -13.92 -7.38 21.31
CA LYS A 72 -13.44 -8.69 21.83
C LYS A 72 -13.20 -8.67 23.33
N LYS A 73 -12.50 -7.64 23.82
CA LYS A 73 -12.23 -7.48 25.27
C LYS A 73 -13.51 -7.34 26.11
N GLU A 74 -14.61 -6.90 25.50
CA GLU A 74 -15.92 -6.76 26.14
C GLU A 74 -16.85 -7.96 25.92
N GLY A 75 -16.39 -9.01 25.21
CA GLY A 75 -17.15 -10.23 24.95
C GLY A 75 -18.12 -10.16 23.76
N TYR A 76 -18.08 -9.09 22.96
CA TYR A 76 -18.92 -8.91 21.78
C TYR A 76 -18.26 -9.46 20.51
N GLU A 77 -18.08 -10.77 20.44
CA GLU A 77 -17.35 -11.43 19.34
C GLU A 77 -17.94 -11.17 17.95
N GLN A 78 -19.27 -11.20 17.80
CA GLN A 78 -19.92 -10.91 16.51
C GLN A 78 -19.68 -9.47 16.06
N ILE A 79 -19.77 -8.50 16.98
CA ILE A 79 -19.53 -7.09 16.67
C ILE A 79 -18.06 -6.88 16.28
N ALA A 80 -17.13 -7.55 16.96
CA ALA A 80 -15.72 -7.52 16.59
C ALA A 80 -15.49 -8.07 15.18
N ALA A 81 -16.10 -9.20 14.83
CA ALA A 81 -16.00 -9.78 13.49
C ALA A 81 -16.54 -8.84 12.41
N LEU A 82 -17.66 -8.15 12.66
CA LEU A 82 -18.22 -7.15 11.75
C LEU A 82 -17.31 -5.93 11.59
N PHE A 83 -16.67 -5.46 12.66
CA PHE A 83 -15.67 -4.39 12.56
C PHE A 83 -14.45 -4.82 11.76
N GLU A 84 -13.96 -6.05 11.94
CA GLU A 84 -12.84 -6.58 11.14
C GLU A 84 -13.20 -6.73 9.67
N GLU A 85 -14.43 -7.19 9.36
CA GLU A 85 -14.95 -7.23 8.01
C GLU A 85 -15.02 -5.83 7.39
N THR A 86 -15.60 -4.88 8.11
CA THR A 86 -15.69 -3.50 7.64
C THR A 86 -14.31 -2.91 7.41
N ALA A 87 -13.35 -3.13 8.33
CA ALA A 87 -11.96 -2.71 8.15
C ALA A 87 -11.35 -3.29 6.87
N ARG A 88 -11.58 -4.57 6.55
CA ARG A 88 -11.11 -5.16 5.29
C ARG A 88 -11.73 -4.49 4.08
N ASN A 89 -13.01 -4.13 4.14
CA ASN A 89 -13.70 -3.41 3.06
C ASN A 89 -13.09 -2.01 2.85
N GLU A 90 -12.86 -1.25 3.92
CA GLU A 90 -12.26 0.10 3.79
C GLU A 90 -10.84 0.05 3.25
N ARG A 91 -10.08 -1.02 3.52
CA ARG A 91 -8.78 -1.24 2.87
C ARG A 91 -8.93 -1.37 1.34
N GLU A 92 -9.94 -2.08 0.86
CA GLU A 92 -10.18 -2.23 -0.58
C GLU A 92 -10.72 -0.93 -1.21
N HIS A 93 -11.54 -0.15 -0.49
CA HIS A 93 -11.94 1.20 -0.91
C HIS A 93 -10.75 2.14 -1.02
N ALA A 94 -9.88 2.20 0.00
CA ALA A 94 -8.65 2.99 -0.02
C ALA A 94 -7.76 2.59 -1.21
N LYS A 95 -7.59 1.28 -1.45
CA LYS A 95 -6.82 0.75 -2.59
C LYS A 95 -7.39 1.20 -3.94
N LEU A 96 -8.72 1.24 -4.09
CA LEU A 96 -9.37 1.73 -5.30
C LEU A 96 -9.00 3.21 -5.57
N TRP A 97 -9.10 4.07 -4.56
CA TRP A 97 -8.76 5.49 -4.70
C TRP A 97 -7.27 5.71 -4.95
N PHE A 98 -6.42 4.95 -4.25
CA PHE A 98 -4.98 4.99 -4.45
C PHE A 98 -4.59 4.62 -5.88
N LYS A 99 -5.24 3.61 -6.48
CA LYS A 99 -5.02 3.26 -7.90
C LYS A 99 -5.36 4.42 -8.83
N PHE A 100 -6.48 5.12 -8.62
CA PHE A 100 -6.80 6.29 -9.46
C PHE A 100 -5.76 7.40 -9.35
N LEU A 101 -5.20 7.62 -8.16
CA LEU A 101 -4.11 8.58 -7.94
C LEU A 101 -2.79 8.14 -8.63
N HIS A 102 -2.64 6.86 -8.94
CA HIS A 102 -1.42 6.26 -9.51
C HIS A 102 -1.62 5.68 -10.92
N GLY A 103 -2.51 6.28 -11.72
CA GLY A 103 -2.66 5.89 -13.13
C GLY A 103 -3.41 4.58 -13.37
N GLY A 104 -4.16 4.11 -12.38
CA GLY A 104 -5.03 2.93 -12.45
C GLY A 104 -4.46 1.66 -11.84
N ASP A 105 -3.23 1.69 -11.33
CA ASP A 105 -2.63 0.53 -10.65
C ASP A 105 -1.76 0.91 -9.45
N ILE A 106 -1.30 -0.10 -8.70
CA ILE A 106 -0.30 0.11 -7.66
C ILE A 106 1.08 0.21 -8.32
N PRO A 107 1.93 1.19 -7.97
CA PRO A 107 3.27 1.29 -8.53
C PRO A 107 4.15 0.07 -8.22
N THR A 108 5.28 -0.04 -8.90
CA THR A 108 6.24 -1.14 -8.71
C THR A 108 6.86 -1.10 -7.31
N THR A 109 7.38 -2.24 -6.83
CA THR A 109 8.03 -2.32 -5.51
C THR A 109 9.17 -1.31 -5.33
N THR A 110 9.96 -1.03 -6.37
CA THR A 110 11.05 -0.05 -6.30
C THR A 110 10.53 1.38 -6.14
N VAL A 111 9.46 1.73 -6.86
CA VAL A 111 8.77 3.03 -6.70
C VAL A 111 8.17 3.15 -5.29
N ASN A 112 7.47 2.12 -4.83
CA ASN A 112 6.86 2.11 -3.50
C ASN A 112 7.90 2.19 -2.36
N LEU A 113 9.05 1.53 -2.48
CA LEU A 113 10.13 1.62 -1.50
C LEU A 113 10.75 3.02 -1.46
N THR A 114 10.83 3.68 -2.63
CA THR A 114 11.34 5.05 -2.72
C THR A 114 10.35 6.04 -2.10
N ASP A 115 9.07 5.91 -2.44
CA ASP A 115 7.98 6.71 -1.87
C ASP A 115 7.92 6.57 -0.35
N ALA A 116 7.92 5.34 0.16
CA ALA A 116 7.95 5.06 1.59
C ALA A 116 9.18 5.66 2.27
N ALA A 117 10.39 5.47 1.73
CA ALA A 117 11.61 6.04 2.32
C ALA A 117 11.58 7.57 2.36
N THR A 118 11.07 8.23 1.32
CA THR A 118 10.92 9.69 1.26
C THR A 118 9.87 10.18 2.27
N GLY A 119 8.73 9.49 2.38
CA GLY A 119 7.70 9.80 3.37
C GLY A 119 8.24 9.70 4.80
N GLU A 120 8.85 8.56 5.14
CA GLU A 120 9.46 8.32 6.45
C GLU A 120 10.54 9.37 6.77
N ASN A 121 11.36 9.76 5.78
CA ASN A 121 12.35 10.83 5.94
C ASN A 121 11.71 12.14 6.39
N TYR A 122 10.72 12.62 5.61
CA TYR A 122 9.97 13.83 5.94
C TYR A 122 9.33 13.76 7.34
N GLU A 123 8.81 12.60 7.71
CA GLU A 123 8.19 12.41 9.02
C GLU A 123 9.17 12.68 10.17
N TRP A 124 10.37 12.10 10.12
CA TRP A 124 11.32 12.25 11.23
C TRP A 124 12.21 13.50 11.15
N THR A 125 12.46 14.08 9.96
CA THR A 125 13.27 15.30 9.82
C THR A 125 12.48 16.57 10.06
N ASP A 126 11.21 16.59 9.64
CA ASP A 126 10.41 17.82 9.58
C ASP A 126 9.11 17.71 10.37
N MET A 127 8.24 16.74 10.04
CA MET A 127 6.88 16.67 10.57
C MET A 127 6.88 16.47 12.09
N TYR A 128 7.45 15.37 12.60
CA TYR A 128 7.43 15.06 14.03
C TYR A 128 8.35 15.97 14.84
N VAL A 129 9.40 16.53 14.23
CA VAL A 129 10.25 17.53 14.88
C VAL A 129 9.44 18.81 15.16
N THR A 130 8.70 19.28 14.15
CA THR A 130 7.85 20.46 14.27
C THR A 130 6.70 20.21 15.24
N MET A 131 5.97 19.09 15.10
CA MET A 131 4.87 18.73 15.99
C MET A 131 5.32 18.56 17.44
N ALA A 132 6.51 17.99 17.69
CA ALA A 132 7.04 17.87 19.05
C ALA A 132 7.38 19.23 19.67
N LYS A 133 7.87 20.18 18.86
CA LYS A 133 8.15 21.54 19.30
C LYS A 133 6.85 22.28 19.64
N GLU A 134 5.87 22.26 18.72
CA GLU A 134 4.55 22.88 18.91
C GLU A 134 3.85 22.31 20.14
N ALA A 135 3.81 20.98 20.29
CA ALA A 135 3.23 20.34 21.46
C ALA A 135 3.92 20.76 22.78
N MET A 136 5.23 21.03 22.77
CA MET A 136 5.92 21.53 23.95
C MET A 136 5.56 23.00 24.25
N GLU A 137 5.48 23.85 23.21
CA GLU A 137 5.11 25.26 23.32
C GLU A 137 3.67 25.45 23.82
N GLU A 138 2.78 24.54 23.44
CA GLU A 138 1.38 24.51 23.88
C GLU A 138 1.16 23.85 25.26
N GLY A 139 2.21 23.31 25.88
CA GLY A 139 2.12 22.72 27.23
C GLY A 139 1.71 21.24 27.28
N PHE A 140 1.97 20.48 26.20
CA PHE A 140 1.75 19.03 26.10
C PHE A 140 3.07 18.22 26.08
N PRO A 141 3.88 18.23 27.16
CA PRO A 141 5.21 17.63 27.17
C PRO A 141 5.20 16.11 26.97
N GLU A 142 4.13 15.42 27.38
CA GLU A 142 4.00 13.98 27.15
C GLU A 142 3.86 13.67 25.65
N ILE A 143 2.98 14.40 24.95
CA ILE A 143 2.75 14.24 23.51
C ILE A 143 4.04 14.58 22.75
N ALA A 144 4.71 15.68 23.10
CA ALA A 144 5.99 16.05 22.51
C ALA A 144 7.06 14.93 22.67
N ALA A 145 7.13 14.31 23.85
CA ALA A 145 8.04 13.20 24.08
C ALA A 145 7.69 11.95 23.26
N LYS A 146 6.39 11.70 23.00
CA LYS A 146 5.96 10.61 22.12
C LYS A 146 6.30 10.91 20.67
N PHE A 147 6.05 12.11 20.15
CA PHE A 147 6.43 12.49 18.79
C PHE A 147 7.94 12.31 18.53
N LYS A 148 8.80 12.71 19.47
CA LYS A 148 10.26 12.47 19.35
C LYS A 148 10.62 10.98 19.30
N LYS A 149 9.92 10.14 20.05
CA LYS A 149 10.14 8.68 20.04
C LYS A 149 9.67 8.05 18.73
N VAL A 150 8.53 8.51 18.20
CA VAL A 150 8.02 8.07 16.89
C VAL A 150 8.98 8.49 15.78
N ALA A 151 9.46 9.74 15.77
CA ALA A 151 10.48 10.19 14.81
C ALA A 151 11.73 9.29 14.79
N ALA A 152 12.21 8.83 15.95
CA ALA A 152 13.35 7.91 16.00
C ALA A 152 13.05 6.54 15.37
N ILE A 153 11.79 6.07 15.43
CA ILE A 153 11.32 4.84 14.79
C ILE A 153 11.25 5.03 13.27
N GLU A 154 10.67 6.14 12.81
CA GLU A 154 10.51 6.40 11.37
C GLU A 154 11.87 6.53 10.65
N LYS A 155 12.90 7.02 11.35
CA LYS A 155 14.28 6.95 10.85
C LYS A 155 14.72 5.51 10.56
N HIS A 156 14.42 4.56 11.44
CA HIS A 156 14.74 3.15 11.22
C HIS A 156 13.90 2.54 10.08
N HIS A 157 12.66 3.00 9.89
CA HIS A 157 11.86 2.60 8.73
C HIS A 157 12.48 3.09 7.42
N GLU A 158 12.91 4.36 7.34
CA GLU A 158 13.63 4.90 6.19
C GLU A 158 14.89 4.05 5.90
N GLU A 159 15.75 3.83 6.90
CA GLU A 159 16.97 3.04 6.77
C GLU A 159 16.68 1.64 6.22
N ARG A 160 15.62 0.99 6.72
CA ARG A 160 15.16 -0.32 6.24
C ARG A 160 14.72 -0.26 4.78
N TYR A 161 13.87 0.70 4.39
CA TYR A 161 13.37 0.78 3.02
C TYR A 161 14.47 1.10 2.01
N ARG A 162 15.40 2.01 2.35
CA ARG A 162 16.57 2.29 1.51
C ARG A 162 17.46 1.07 1.33
N LYS A 163 17.69 0.29 2.40
CA LYS A 163 18.48 -0.95 2.31
C LYS A 163 17.79 -2.02 1.46
N LEU A 164 16.46 -2.15 1.58
CA LEU A 164 15.68 -3.07 0.74
C LEU A 164 15.70 -2.65 -0.74
N LEU A 165 15.58 -1.35 -1.03
CA LEU A 165 15.69 -0.83 -2.40
C LEU A 165 17.07 -1.13 -2.99
N LYS A 166 18.13 -0.82 -2.24
CA LYS A 166 19.50 -1.13 -2.65
C LYS A 166 19.71 -2.61 -2.93
N ASN A 167 19.13 -3.49 -2.12
CA ASN A 167 19.22 -4.94 -2.36
C ASN A 167 18.58 -5.35 -3.70
N ILE A 168 17.49 -4.70 -4.13
CA ILE A 168 16.86 -4.94 -5.43
C ILE A 168 17.77 -4.44 -6.56
N GLU A 169 18.29 -3.21 -6.44
CA GLU A 169 19.13 -2.56 -7.45
C GLU A 169 20.45 -3.32 -7.67
N ASP A 170 21.10 -3.72 -6.59
CA ASP A 170 22.33 -4.52 -6.60
C ASP A 170 22.07 -5.99 -6.95
N LYS A 171 20.79 -6.40 -7.08
CA LYS A 171 20.36 -7.79 -7.34
C LYS A 171 20.85 -8.78 -6.28
N VAL A 172 20.92 -8.32 -5.02
CA VAL A 172 21.31 -9.12 -3.86
C VAL A 172 20.12 -9.51 -2.98
N VAL A 173 18.87 -9.41 -3.43
CA VAL A 173 17.73 -9.88 -2.61
C VAL A 173 17.87 -11.35 -2.21
N PHE A 174 18.33 -12.17 -3.16
CA PHE A 174 18.46 -13.62 -3.03
C PHE A 174 19.90 -14.11 -3.19
N SER A 175 20.89 -13.23 -3.00
CA SER A 175 22.32 -13.57 -3.05
C SER A 175 23.15 -12.78 -2.03
N ARG A 176 24.33 -13.29 -1.69
CA ARG A 176 25.32 -12.67 -0.81
C ARG A 176 26.73 -12.97 -1.33
N ASP A 177 27.70 -12.12 -0.98
CA ASP A 177 29.11 -12.31 -1.41
C ASP A 177 29.73 -13.62 -0.88
N GLY A 178 29.27 -14.06 0.29
CA GLY A 178 29.63 -15.33 0.92
C GLY A 178 28.42 -16.24 1.15
N ASP A 179 28.68 -17.42 1.68
CA ASP A 179 27.61 -18.36 2.02
C ASP A 179 26.69 -17.76 3.08
N SER A 180 25.40 -18.02 2.92
CA SER A 180 24.35 -17.65 3.86
C SER A 180 23.39 -18.81 4.04
N ILE A 181 22.70 -18.79 5.17
CA ILE A 181 21.64 -19.76 5.45
C ILE A 181 20.33 -19.17 4.94
N TRP A 182 19.78 -19.79 3.91
CA TRP A 182 18.53 -19.42 3.28
C TRP A 182 17.41 -20.32 3.79
N GLN A 183 16.35 -19.71 4.29
CA GLN A 183 15.16 -20.39 4.79
C GLN A 183 13.98 -20.15 3.86
N CYS A 184 13.35 -21.23 3.40
CA CYS A 184 12.07 -21.15 2.70
C CYS A 184 10.97 -20.78 3.70
N ARG A 185 10.35 -19.61 3.54
CA ARG A 185 9.25 -19.13 4.39
C ARG A 185 7.97 -19.96 4.27
N ASN A 186 7.82 -20.74 3.21
CA ASN A 186 6.64 -21.58 2.99
C ASN A 186 6.69 -22.88 3.82
N CYS A 187 7.82 -23.58 3.80
CA CYS A 187 7.94 -24.93 4.39
C CYS A 187 9.07 -25.09 5.43
N GLY A 188 9.88 -24.05 5.66
CA GLY A 188 11.01 -24.09 6.59
C GLY A 188 12.28 -24.73 6.05
N HIS A 189 12.31 -25.22 4.81
CA HIS A 189 13.49 -25.85 4.23
C HIS A 189 14.71 -24.91 4.23
N ILE A 190 15.86 -25.43 4.67
CA ILE A 190 17.11 -24.69 4.82
C ILE A 190 18.08 -25.08 3.70
N VAL A 191 18.69 -24.09 3.07
CA VAL A 191 19.77 -24.24 2.08
C VAL A 191 20.93 -23.33 2.48
N ILE A 192 22.15 -23.88 2.45
CA ILE A 192 23.38 -23.09 2.66
C ILE A 192 24.02 -22.84 1.31
N GLY A 193 24.31 -21.57 1.01
CA GLY A 193 25.04 -21.19 -0.19
C GLY A 193 25.02 -19.69 -0.43
N LYS A 194 25.73 -19.24 -1.47
CA LYS A 194 25.78 -17.83 -1.86
C LYS A 194 24.43 -17.28 -2.32
N GLU A 195 23.55 -18.13 -2.84
CA GLU A 195 22.25 -17.74 -3.40
C GLU A 195 21.14 -18.66 -2.93
N ALA A 196 19.92 -18.14 -2.79
CA ALA A 196 18.74 -18.96 -2.62
C ALA A 196 18.42 -19.72 -3.92
N PRO A 197 17.95 -20.98 -3.87
CA PRO A 197 17.65 -21.73 -5.09
C PRO A 197 16.45 -21.12 -5.83
N ALA A 198 16.45 -21.24 -7.17
CA ALA A 198 15.37 -20.75 -8.03
C ALA A 198 13.99 -21.35 -7.69
N VAL A 199 14.00 -22.61 -7.24
CA VAL A 199 12.85 -23.40 -6.79
C VAL A 199 13.23 -24.11 -5.50
N CYS A 200 12.35 -24.09 -4.49
CA CYS A 200 12.56 -24.81 -3.25
C CYS A 200 12.52 -26.33 -3.51
N PRO A 201 13.57 -27.10 -3.19
CA PRO A 201 13.63 -28.53 -3.49
C PRO A 201 12.71 -29.38 -2.58
N CYS A 202 12.08 -28.76 -1.58
CA CYS A 202 11.15 -29.43 -0.66
C CYS A 202 9.67 -29.25 -1.06
N CYS A 203 9.29 -28.03 -1.48
CA CYS A 203 7.88 -27.68 -1.67
C CYS A 203 7.58 -27.03 -3.03
N ASP A 204 8.54 -27.02 -3.95
CA ASP A 204 8.42 -26.53 -5.33
C ASP A 204 8.01 -25.05 -5.49
N HIS A 205 8.03 -24.26 -4.41
CA HIS A 205 7.75 -22.82 -4.46
C HIS A 205 8.94 -22.02 -5.00
N PRO A 206 8.71 -20.89 -5.69
CA PRO A 206 9.77 -20.11 -6.32
C PRO A 206 10.72 -19.44 -5.32
N GLN A 207 11.86 -18.96 -5.81
CA GLN A 207 12.90 -18.25 -5.06
C GLN A 207 12.36 -17.14 -4.16
N SER A 208 11.27 -16.47 -4.57
CA SER A 208 10.62 -15.39 -3.82
C SER A 208 10.14 -15.77 -2.41
N PHE A 209 10.09 -17.07 -2.09
CA PHE A 209 9.77 -17.56 -0.75
C PHE A 209 10.98 -17.69 0.17
N PHE A 210 12.22 -17.53 -0.31
CA PHE A 210 13.41 -17.61 0.53
C PHE A 210 13.73 -16.28 1.23
N GLN A 211 14.25 -16.39 2.44
CA GLN A 211 14.81 -15.29 3.24
C GLN A 211 16.13 -15.72 3.87
N ILE A 212 16.93 -14.76 4.35
CA ILE A 212 18.03 -15.08 5.26
C ILE A 212 17.44 -15.58 6.57
N GLU A 213 17.96 -16.70 7.08
CA GLU A 213 17.53 -17.24 8.36
C GLU A 213 17.78 -16.25 9.50
N ALA A 214 16.77 -16.03 10.34
CA ALA A 214 16.92 -15.27 11.56
C ALA A 214 17.54 -16.17 12.63
N LEU A 215 18.61 -15.74 13.29
CA LEU A 215 19.33 -16.52 14.31
C LEU A 215 19.32 -15.85 15.70
N ASN A 216 18.40 -14.91 15.92
CA ASN A 216 18.31 -14.12 17.15
C ASN A 216 17.39 -14.76 18.22
N TYR A 217 17.38 -16.09 18.31
CA TYR A 217 16.62 -16.89 19.28
C TYR A 217 17.53 -17.79 20.11
#